data_AF-L0A209-F1
#
_entry.id   AF-L0A209-F1
#
_cell.length_a   1.000
_cell.length_b   1.000
_cell.length_c   1.000
_cell.angle_alpha   90.00
_cell.angle_beta   90.00
_cell.angle_gamma   90.00
#
_symmetry.space_group_name_H-M   'P 1'
#
loop_
_entity.id
_entity.type
_entity.pdbx_description
1 polymer ?
#
loop_
_entity_poly.entity_id
_entity_poly.type
_entity_poly.pdbx_seq_one_letter_code
_entity_poly.pdbx_strand_id
1 'polypeptide(L)'
;MRALGEAEYRSLVPGFEGTFQELGIEVRQASVYAYEGVELGAFEQALNRFYQLNPGFCPLQNAFFTRGDDLVFMTMTANGRNVRAFVYDQRQRPKLIYGYLSGQSTETLPTTMCRTKE
;
A
#
# COMPACT_ATOMS: atom_id res chain seq x y z
N MET A 1 1.22 -17.35 1.46
CA MET A 1 1.83 -16.07 1.03
C MET A 1 3.32 -16.29 0.88
N ARG A 2 3.92 -15.77 -0.18
CA ARG A 2 5.36 -15.90 -0.45
C ARG A 2 5.99 -14.51 -0.49
N ALA A 3 7.04 -14.27 0.28
CA ALA A 3 7.83 -13.04 0.15
C ALA A 3 8.54 -13.02 -1.20
N LEU A 4 8.55 -11.87 -1.86
CA LEU A 4 9.16 -11.67 -3.17
C LEU A 4 10.45 -10.84 -3.05
N GLY A 5 11.24 -10.85 -4.13
CA GLY A 5 12.56 -10.24 -4.16
C GLY A 5 12.55 -8.81 -4.69
N GLU A 6 13.76 -8.30 -4.95
CA GLU A 6 13.98 -6.94 -5.44
C GLU A 6 13.34 -6.69 -6.82
N ALA A 7 13.23 -7.71 -7.67
CA ALA A 7 12.63 -7.60 -9.00
C ALA A 7 11.13 -7.23 -8.92
N GLU A 8 10.37 -7.91 -8.07
CA GLU A 8 8.96 -7.61 -7.89
C GLU A 8 8.74 -6.27 -7.17
N TYR A 9 9.62 -5.91 -6.23
CA TYR A 9 9.66 -4.57 -5.66
C TYR A 9 9.82 -3.49 -6.75
N ARG A 10 10.84 -3.62 -7.61
CA ARG A 10 11.08 -2.70 -8.73
C ARG A 10 9.92 -2.67 -9.73
N SER A 11 9.14 -3.73 -9.82
CA SER A 11 7.96 -3.77 -10.70
C SER A 11 6.74 -3.05 -10.13
N LEU A 12 6.68 -2.86 -8.80
CA LEU A 12 5.47 -2.41 -8.10
C LEU A 12 5.60 -0.98 -7.55
N VAL A 13 6.74 -0.67 -6.92
CA VAL A 13 6.92 0.54 -6.10
C VAL A 13 7.42 1.76 -6.87
N PRO A 14 8.40 1.68 -7.80
CA PRO A 14 8.97 2.86 -8.46
C PRO A 14 7.96 3.76 -9.19
N GLY A 15 6.84 3.19 -9.66
CA GLY A 15 5.80 3.98 -10.31
C GLY A 15 5.01 4.91 -9.39
N PHE A 16 5.23 4.86 -8.07
CA PHE A 16 4.66 5.79 -7.09
C PHE A 16 5.69 6.77 -6.53
N GLU A 17 6.93 6.80 -7.04
CA GLU A 17 7.98 7.72 -6.59
C GLU A 17 7.55 9.19 -6.70
N GLY A 18 6.85 9.57 -7.77
CA GLY A 18 6.30 10.92 -7.93
C GLY A 18 5.32 11.27 -6.80
N THR A 19 4.41 10.37 -6.45
CA THR A 19 3.48 10.55 -5.32
C THR A 19 4.22 10.68 -3.99
N PHE A 20 5.27 9.87 -3.76
CA PHE A 20 6.06 9.99 -2.54
C PHE A 20 6.81 11.33 -2.46
N GLN A 21 7.35 11.81 -3.58
CA GLN A 21 8.03 13.11 -3.64
C GLN A 21 7.07 14.27 -3.41
N GLU A 22 5.90 14.26 -4.07
CA GLU A 22 4.85 15.28 -3.90
C GLU A 22 4.37 15.40 -2.45
N LEU A 23 4.27 14.27 -1.75
CA LEU A 23 3.83 14.21 -0.35
C LEU A 23 5.00 14.33 0.66
N GLY A 24 6.24 14.52 0.19
CA GLY A 24 7.43 14.60 1.03
C GLY A 24 7.67 13.34 1.87
N ILE A 25 7.34 12.15 1.34
CA ILE A 25 7.47 10.86 2.02
C ILE A 25 8.82 10.23 1.70
N GLU A 26 9.60 9.97 2.75
CA GLU A 26 10.78 9.11 2.70
C GLU A 26 10.37 7.66 3.01
N VAL A 27 10.44 6.78 2.01
CA VAL A 27 10.22 5.33 2.20
C VAL A 27 11.44 4.71 2.87
N ARG A 28 11.23 4.06 4.02
CA ARG A 28 12.29 3.45 4.84
C ARG A 28 12.35 1.93 4.74
N GLN A 29 11.19 1.31 4.61
CA GLN A 29 11.09 -0.14 4.46
C GLN A 29 10.00 -0.46 3.45
N ALA A 30 10.26 -1.48 2.66
CA ALA A 30 9.28 -2.06 1.77
C ALA A 30 9.42 -3.58 1.74
N SER A 31 8.30 -4.26 1.60
CA SER A 31 8.27 -5.72 1.48
C SER A 31 7.16 -6.10 0.52
N VAL A 32 7.49 -6.97 -0.44
CA VAL A 32 6.56 -7.43 -1.47
C VAL A 32 6.24 -8.90 -1.27
N TYR A 33 5.00 -9.26 -1.54
CA TYR A 33 4.44 -10.57 -1.34
C TYR A 33 3.59 -10.98 -2.53
N ALA A 34 3.54 -12.28 -2.79
CA ALA A 34 2.60 -12.90 -3.70
C ALA A 34 1.57 -13.73 -2.92
N TYR A 35 0.31 -13.55 -3.31
CA TYR A 35 -0.77 -14.49 -3.06
C TYR A 35 -1.04 -15.29 -4.34
N GLU A 36 -0.93 -16.60 -4.24
CA GLU A 36 -1.07 -17.54 -5.36
C GLU A 36 -2.31 -18.44 -5.23
N GLY A 37 -3.21 -18.15 -4.27
CA GLY A 37 -4.44 -18.91 -4.08
C GLY A 37 -5.52 -18.59 -5.11
N VAL A 38 -6.65 -19.30 -5.02
CA VAL A 38 -7.76 -19.21 -5.98
C VAL A 38 -8.94 -18.37 -5.50
N GLU A 39 -8.87 -17.83 -4.27
CA GLU A 39 -9.95 -17.04 -3.68
C GLU A 39 -10.04 -15.65 -4.31
N LEU A 40 -11.23 -15.29 -4.80
CA LEU A 40 -11.49 -13.99 -5.44
C LEU A 40 -11.32 -12.80 -4.48
N GLY A 41 -11.50 -13.03 -3.17
CA GLY A 41 -11.39 -12.04 -2.08
C GLY A 41 -9.98 -11.79 -1.56
N ALA A 42 -8.93 -12.31 -2.21
CA ALA A 42 -7.55 -12.19 -1.74
C ALA A 42 -7.09 -10.74 -1.50
N PHE A 43 -7.56 -9.81 -2.34
CA PHE A 43 -7.32 -8.39 -2.17
C PHE A 43 -7.94 -7.84 -0.88
N GLU A 44 -9.23 -8.09 -0.65
CA GLU A 44 -9.95 -7.61 0.53
C GLU A 44 -9.33 -8.17 1.81
N GLN A 45 -8.92 -9.45 1.80
CA GLN A 45 -8.21 -10.06 2.92
C GLN A 45 -6.85 -9.39 3.17
N ALA A 46 -6.06 -9.13 2.13
CA ALA A 46 -4.75 -8.49 2.27
C ALA A 46 -4.88 -7.03 2.76
N LEU A 47 -5.89 -6.31 2.29
CA LEU A 47 -6.20 -4.95 2.73
C LEU A 47 -6.73 -4.92 4.17
N ASN A 48 -7.62 -5.84 4.54
CA ASN A 48 -8.12 -5.92 5.91
C ASN A 48 -6.99 -6.26 6.88
N ARG A 49 -6.11 -7.20 6.51
CA ARG A 49 -4.90 -7.51 7.27
C ARG A 49 -3.98 -6.30 7.41
N PHE A 50 -3.82 -5.49 6.36
CA PHE A 50 -3.04 -4.25 6.41
C PHE A 50 -3.55 -3.30 7.50
N TYR A 51 -4.86 -3.03 7.53
CA TYR A 51 -5.45 -2.17 8.56
C TYR A 51 -5.36 -2.78 9.97
N GLN A 52 -5.55 -4.10 10.10
CA GLN A 52 -5.41 -4.79 11.39
C GLN A 52 -3.99 -4.69 11.97
N LEU A 53 -2.97 -4.73 11.11
CA LEU A 53 -1.56 -4.63 11.52
C LEU A 53 -1.11 -3.19 11.81
N ASN A 54 -1.89 -2.18 11.42
CA ASN A 54 -1.53 -0.77 11.57
C ASN A 54 -2.64 0.00 12.33
N PRO A 55 -2.94 -0.35 13.59
CA PRO A 55 -3.94 0.36 14.38
C PRO A 55 -3.53 1.83 14.58
N GLY A 56 -4.51 2.73 14.45
CA GLY A 56 -4.29 4.18 14.58
C GLY A 56 -3.70 4.86 13.33
N PHE A 57 -3.43 4.12 12.25
CA PHE A 57 -3.13 4.71 10.95
C PHE A 57 -4.43 4.94 10.19
N CYS A 58 -4.78 6.20 9.99
CA CYS A 58 -6.00 6.57 9.28
C CYS A 58 -5.70 6.77 7.78
N PRO A 59 -6.62 6.46 6.85
CA PRO A 59 -6.42 6.72 5.43
C PRO A 59 -6.16 8.20 5.16
N LEU A 60 -5.23 8.52 4.25
CA LEU A 60 -5.06 9.89 3.78
C LEU A 60 -6.34 10.44 3.11
N GLN A 61 -6.51 11.76 3.11
CA GLN A 61 -7.49 12.39 2.21
C GLN A 61 -7.03 12.14 0.77
N ASN A 62 -7.89 11.53 -0.05
CA ASN A 62 -7.55 11.04 -1.40
C ASN A 62 -6.46 9.94 -1.40
N ALA A 63 -6.53 8.98 -0.46
CA ALA A 63 -5.55 7.91 -0.28
C ALA A 63 -5.37 6.92 -1.44
N PHE A 64 -6.08 7.06 -2.55
CA PHE A 64 -6.11 6.08 -3.63
C PHE A 64 -5.38 6.61 -4.86
N PHE A 65 -4.30 5.94 -5.23
CA PHE A 65 -3.43 6.32 -6.35
C PHE A 65 -3.37 5.18 -7.35
N THR A 66 -3.40 5.50 -8.64
CA THR A 66 -3.22 4.53 -9.72
C THR A 66 -1.92 4.81 -10.46
N ARG A 67 -1.30 3.77 -11.00
CA ARG A 67 -0.12 3.90 -11.84
C ARG A 67 -0.47 3.55 -13.27
N GLY A 68 -0.64 4.55 -14.14
CA GLY A 68 -0.54 4.49 -15.61
C GLY A 68 -1.49 3.54 -16.36
N ASP A 69 -1.52 2.26 -16.00
CA ASP A 69 -2.36 1.20 -16.56
C ASP A 69 -3.68 0.97 -15.79
N ASP A 70 -3.95 1.76 -14.73
CA ASP A 70 -5.11 1.63 -13.83
C ASP A 70 -5.31 0.21 -13.26
N LEU A 71 -4.26 -0.61 -13.21
CA LEU A 71 -4.31 -1.96 -12.66
C LEU A 71 -3.36 -2.17 -11.49
N VAL A 72 -2.44 -1.21 -11.25
CA VAL A 72 -1.65 -1.12 -10.03
C VAL A 72 -2.11 0.07 -9.21
N PHE A 73 -2.41 -0.21 -7.96
CA PHE A 73 -3.06 0.71 -7.05
C PHE A 73 -2.26 0.84 -5.76
N MET A 74 -2.34 2.01 -5.14
CA MET A 74 -1.78 2.27 -3.83
C MET A 74 -2.83 2.88 -2.92
N THR A 75 -2.91 2.34 -1.70
CA THR A 75 -3.63 2.95 -0.58
C THR A 75 -2.64 3.43 0.46
N MET A 76 -2.76 4.68 0.91
CA MET A 76 -1.91 5.25 1.97
C MET A 76 -2.67 5.59 3.25
N THR A 77 -2.00 5.37 4.37
CA THR A 77 -2.49 5.67 5.72
C THR A 77 -1.40 6.38 6.51
N ALA A 78 -1.79 7.25 7.43
CA ALA A 78 -0.85 8.00 8.26
C ALA A 78 -1.28 8.06 9.73
N ASN A 79 -0.28 8.21 10.59
CA ASN A 79 -0.41 8.55 12.00
C ASN A 79 0.62 9.64 12.32
N GLY A 80 0.16 10.90 12.33
CA GLY A 80 1.04 12.06 12.35
C GLY A 80 1.90 12.11 11.08
N ARG A 81 3.22 12.03 11.25
CA ARG A 81 4.20 11.98 10.15
C ARG A 81 4.56 10.56 9.70
N ASN A 82 4.14 9.53 10.43
CA ASN A 82 4.43 8.16 10.03
C ASN A 82 3.46 7.73 8.96
N VAL A 83 3.96 7.14 7.88
CA VAL A 83 3.15 6.70 6.75
C VAL A 83 3.30 5.20 6.53
N ARG A 84 2.19 4.55 6.21
CA ARG A 84 2.12 3.16 5.76
C ARG A 84 1.36 3.12 4.45
N ALA A 85 1.90 2.40 3.46
CA ALA A 85 1.26 2.22 2.17
C ALA A 85 1.06 0.74 1.87
N PHE A 86 -0.04 0.44 1.19
CA PHE A 86 -0.35 -0.84 0.61
C PHE A 86 -0.47 -0.67 -0.91
N VAL A 87 0.43 -1.29 -1.65
CA VAL A 87 0.44 -1.27 -3.12
C VAL A 87 0.04 -2.65 -3.61
N TYR A 88 -0.75 -2.75 -4.67
CA TYR A 88 -1.17 -4.05 -5.20
C TYR A 88 -1.43 -4.01 -6.70
N ASP A 89 -1.24 -5.15 -7.35
CA ASP A 89 -1.39 -5.36 -8.78
C ASP A 89 -2.56 -6.32 -9.07
N GLN A 90 -3.60 -5.81 -9.74
CA GLN A 90 -4.81 -6.58 -10.09
C GLN A 90 -4.74 -7.27 -11.45
N ARG A 91 -3.63 -7.23 -12.19
CA ARG A 91 -3.54 -7.80 -13.55
C ARG A 91 -3.73 -9.31 -13.62
N GLN A 92 -3.49 -10.02 -12.51
CA GLN A 92 -3.48 -11.49 -12.48
C GLN A 92 -4.53 -12.10 -11.53
N ARG A 93 -5.61 -11.38 -11.18
CA ARG A 93 -6.63 -11.89 -10.25
C ARG A 93 -7.10 -13.31 -10.64
N PRO A 94 -7.25 -14.25 -9.69
CA PRO A 94 -7.19 -14.08 -8.23
C PRO A 94 -5.77 -14.04 -7.64
N LYS A 95 -4.72 -14.24 -8.43
CA LYS A 95 -3.34 -14.05 -7.97
C LYS A 95 -3.08 -12.57 -7.76
N LEU A 96 -2.35 -12.25 -6.70
CA LEU A 96 -2.12 -10.87 -6.28
C LEU A 96 -0.65 -10.70 -5.92
N ILE A 97 0.00 -9.73 -6.54
CA ILE A 97 1.29 -9.21 -6.08
C ILE A 97 0.99 -7.92 -5.32
N TYR A 98 1.50 -7.80 -4.10
CA TYR A 98 1.28 -6.62 -3.27
C TYR A 98 2.49 -6.29 -2.40
N GLY A 99 2.63 -5.01 -2.07
CA GLY A 99 3.71 -4.45 -1.27
C GLY A 99 3.18 -3.70 -0.06
N TYR A 100 3.85 -3.88 1.08
CA TYR A 100 3.73 -3.00 2.23
C TYR A 100 4.92 -2.07 2.24
N LEU A 101 4.66 -0.77 2.40
CA LEU A 101 5.69 0.24 2.58
C LEU A 101 5.49 0.95 3.89
N SER A 102 6.60 1.43 4.44
CA SER A 102 6.59 2.34 5.56
C SER A 102 7.62 3.41 5.39
N GLY A 103 7.27 4.59 5.87
CA GLY A 103 8.07 5.78 5.71
C GLY A 103 7.66 6.87 6.67
N GLN A 104 8.25 8.03 6.46
CA GLN A 104 7.95 9.23 7.20
C GLN A 104 7.78 10.40 6.24
N SER A 105 6.73 11.18 6.42
CA SER A 105 6.53 12.44 5.72
C SER A 105 7.27 13.58 6.42
N THR A 106 7.66 14.60 5.66
CA THR A 106 8.24 15.85 6.19
C THR A 106 7.25 16.58 7.11
N GLU A 107 5.96 16.53 6.79
CA GLU A 107 4.87 17.18 7.51
C GLU A 107 3.72 16.22 7.84
N THR A 108 2.80 16.62 8.72
CA THR A 108 1.60 15.83 9.04
C THR A 108 0.65 15.85 7.86
N LEU A 109 0.38 14.67 7.29
CA LEU A 109 -0.53 14.55 6.14
C LEU A 109 -2.00 14.53 6.60
N PRO A 110 -2.92 15.16 5.86
CA PRO A 110 -4.33 15.17 6.21
C PRO A 110 -4.94 13.78 6.05
N THR A 111 -5.59 13.28 7.10
CA THR A 111 -6.27 11.98 7.11
C THR A 111 -7.79 12.12 7.12
N THR A 112 -8.47 11.06 6.71
CA THR A 112 -9.89 10.83 6.96
C THR A 112 -10.09 10.08 8.29
N MET A 113 -11.32 9.69 8.61
CA MET A 113 -11.56 8.86 9.79
C MET A 113 -10.86 7.51 9.67
N CYS A 114 -10.19 7.09 10.74
CA CYS A 114 -9.64 5.75 10.83
C CYS A 114 -10.73 4.71 10.59
N ARG A 115 -10.42 3.65 9.84
CA ARG A 115 -11.30 2.48 9.79
C ARG A 115 -11.38 1.89 11.20
N THR A 116 -12.56 1.97 11.80
CA THR A 116 -12.88 1.19 12.98
C THR A 116 -12.90 -0.28 12.59
N LYS A 117 -12.44 -1.17 13.48
CA LYS A 117 -12.57 -2.62 13.27
C LYS A 117 -14.04 -2.93 13.05
N GLU A 118 -14.42 -3.34 11.85
CA GLU A 118 -15.67 -4.08 11.60
C GLU A 118 -15.45 -5.54 12.02
#